data_AF-F0WXC0-F1
#
_entry.id   AF-F0WXC0-F1
#
_cell.length_a   1.000
_cell.length_b   1.000
_cell.length_c   1.000
_cell.angle_alpha   90.00
_cell.angle_beta   90.00
_cell.angle_gamma   90.00
#
_symmetry.space_group_name_H-M   'P 1'
#
loop_
_entity.id
_entity.type
_entity.pdbx_description
1 polymer ?
#
loop_
_entity_poly.entity_id
_entity_poly.type
_entity_poly.pdbx_seq_one_letter_code
_entity_poly.pdbx_strand_id
1 'polypeptide(L)'
;MGNAIVTPKGPQDLQSSKESDLSQMLTFSLEELRAHTGLDGREVSISLLGDVYDVSADRAVYGQGGALACYAGQDISRAVAKKSLELHDIENLEVDDLDREERQVLEEWLARSREEKKYPVIGRLVIQQDLTLKQLLKYNGEEDPRCAIYIGLCGTIYDVTANGKEYYGSGGSYEQFAGRDASRALACMSFDPEFLDDPDLSKINSEQQAVLSVWCKKFQQKYAIVGRLLDE
;
A
#
# COMPACT_ATOMS: atom_id res chain seq x y z
N MET A 1 16.25 -1.60 -43.61
CA MET A 1 16.48 -0.80 -42.39
C MET A 1 15.87 -1.60 -41.26
N GLY A 2 16.71 -2.24 -40.45
CA GLY A 2 16.26 -3.21 -39.45
C GLY A 2 15.57 -2.49 -38.28
N ASN A 3 14.34 -2.89 -37.98
CA ASN A 3 13.66 -2.50 -36.76
C ASN A 3 14.44 -3.06 -35.57
N ALA A 4 15.01 -2.18 -34.75
CA ALA A 4 15.56 -2.55 -33.46
C ALA A 4 14.40 -3.02 -32.57
N ILE A 5 14.32 -4.33 -32.35
CA ILE A 5 13.48 -4.91 -31.31
C ILE A 5 14.13 -4.50 -30.00
N VAL A 6 13.56 -3.49 -29.33
CA VAL A 6 13.94 -3.15 -27.96
C VAL A 6 13.39 -4.28 -27.09
N THR A 7 14.25 -5.24 -26.75
CA THR A 7 13.94 -6.27 -25.76
C THR A 7 13.69 -5.59 -24.41
N PRO A 8 12.62 -5.97 -23.67
CA PRO A 8 12.42 -5.44 -22.32
C PRO A 8 13.65 -5.79 -21.46
N LYS A 9 14.22 -4.76 -20.82
CA LYS A 9 15.38 -4.89 -19.94
C LYS A 9 14.93 -5.58 -18.66
N GLY A 10 15.53 -6.72 -18.31
CA GLY A 10 15.12 -7.51 -17.14
C GLY A 10 15.24 -6.78 -15.79
N PRO A 11 14.82 -7.40 -14.67
CA PRO A 11 14.75 -6.77 -13.34
C PRO A 11 16.10 -6.33 -12.72
N GLN A 12 17.20 -6.41 -13.47
CA GLN A 12 18.50 -5.88 -13.13
C GLN A 12 18.47 -4.35 -12.93
N ASP A 13 17.58 -3.63 -13.62
CA ASP A 13 17.44 -2.17 -13.47
C ASP A 13 16.84 -1.76 -12.11
N LEU A 14 16.11 -2.66 -11.42
CA LEU A 14 15.63 -2.46 -10.04
C LEU A 14 16.81 -2.45 -9.04
N GLN A 15 18.03 -2.82 -9.49
CA GLN A 15 19.28 -2.66 -8.71
C GLN A 15 19.94 -1.30 -8.90
N SER A 16 19.58 -0.54 -9.95
CA SER A 16 20.28 0.66 -10.40
C SER A 16 19.45 1.94 -10.34
N SER A 17 18.24 1.93 -9.78
CA SER A 17 17.56 3.19 -9.48
C SER A 17 18.41 3.91 -8.43
N LYS A 18 19.05 5.00 -8.89
CA LYS A 18 19.78 5.95 -8.03
C LYS A 18 18.94 6.17 -6.78
N GLU A 19 19.56 6.06 -5.61
CA GLU A 19 19.04 6.60 -4.36
C GLU A 19 18.74 8.08 -4.62
N SER A 20 17.56 8.39 -5.15
CA SER A 20 17.06 9.73 -5.19
C SER A 20 16.63 10.01 -3.77
N ASP A 21 17.26 11.03 -3.21
CA ASP A 21 17.02 11.64 -1.91
C ASP A 21 15.64 12.32 -1.88
N LEU A 22 14.62 11.62 -2.37
CA LEU A 22 13.22 11.94 -2.22
C LEU A 22 12.81 11.32 -0.89
N SER A 23 12.39 12.18 0.05
CA SER A 23 11.78 11.80 1.32
C SER A 23 10.85 10.60 1.11
N GLN A 24 11.29 9.40 1.49
CA GLN A 24 10.47 8.20 1.41
C GLN A 24 9.20 8.48 2.19
N MET A 25 8.06 8.24 1.54
CA MET A 25 6.77 8.45 2.17
C MET A 25 6.66 7.45 3.33
N LEU A 26 6.36 7.96 4.53
CA LEU A 26 6.29 7.13 5.72
C LEU A 26 5.15 6.12 5.59
N THR A 27 5.31 5.00 6.29
CA THR A 27 4.25 4.02 6.48
C THR A 27 3.90 3.93 7.94
N PHE A 28 2.63 3.77 8.25
CA PHE A 28 2.10 3.68 9.61
C PHE A 28 1.41 2.34 9.78
N SER A 29 1.62 1.68 10.91
CA SER A 29 0.71 0.66 11.41
C SER A 29 -0.53 1.33 12.04
N LEU A 30 -1.58 0.54 12.23
CA LEU A 30 -2.79 1.02 12.92
C LEU A 30 -2.50 1.44 14.36
N GLU A 31 -1.59 0.77 15.05
CA GLU A 31 -1.19 1.11 16.42
C GLU A 31 -0.44 2.44 16.48
N GLU A 32 0.49 2.67 15.54
CA GLU A 32 1.21 3.95 15.44
C GLU A 32 0.25 5.09 15.12
N LEU A 33 -0.67 4.91 14.15
CA LEU A 33 -1.68 5.91 13.84
C LEU A 33 -2.56 6.24 15.06
N ARG A 34 -2.98 5.22 15.83
CA ARG A 34 -3.78 5.40 17.06
C ARG A 34 -3.08 6.20 18.15
N ALA A 35 -1.76 6.34 18.10
CA ALA A 35 -1.03 7.21 19.02
C ALA A 35 -1.10 8.71 18.63
N HIS A 36 -1.56 9.04 17.41
CA HIS A 36 -1.62 10.40 16.86
C HIS A 36 -2.97 11.07 17.17
N THR A 37 -3.31 11.17 18.45
CA THR A 37 -4.59 11.73 18.93
C THR A 37 -4.50 13.18 19.36
N GLY A 38 -3.31 13.79 19.32
CA GLY A 38 -3.07 15.12 19.91
C GLY A 38 -2.87 15.13 21.43
N LEU A 39 -3.05 13.97 22.09
CA LEU A 39 -2.77 13.84 23.52
C LEU A 39 -1.27 14.06 23.78
N ASP A 40 -0.96 14.63 24.94
CA ASP A 40 0.41 14.98 25.37
C ASP A 40 1.17 15.92 24.41
N GLY A 41 0.44 16.68 23.60
CA GLY A 41 1.02 17.63 22.64
C GLY A 41 1.49 17.00 21.33
N ARG A 42 1.35 15.68 21.17
CA ARG A 42 1.67 14.95 19.92
C ARG A 42 0.82 15.45 18.74
N GLU A 43 1.18 15.01 17.55
CA GLU A 43 0.43 15.32 16.33
C GLU A 43 -0.98 14.69 16.36
N VAL A 44 -1.89 15.29 15.61
CA VAL A 44 -3.20 14.71 15.33
C VAL A 44 -3.20 14.23 13.88
N SER A 45 -3.39 12.95 13.66
CA SER A 45 -3.42 12.38 12.31
C SER A 45 -4.68 11.56 12.10
N ILE A 46 -5.12 11.49 10.85
CA ILE A 46 -6.25 10.66 10.41
C ILE A 46 -5.82 9.92 9.14
N SER A 47 -6.39 8.75 8.87
CA SER A 47 -6.22 8.07 7.57
C SER A 47 -7.52 8.11 6.77
N LEU A 48 -7.41 8.33 5.46
CA LEU A 48 -8.51 8.26 4.52
C LEU A 48 -8.06 7.46 3.31
N LEU A 49 -8.69 6.31 3.10
CA LEU A 49 -8.36 5.33 2.07
C LEU A 49 -6.86 5.01 2.02
N GLY A 50 -6.27 4.82 3.20
CA GLY A 50 -4.85 4.53 3.38
C GLY A 50 -3.96 5.76 3.41
N ASP A 51 -4.31 6.90 2.82
CA ASP A 51 -3.48 8.12 2.90
C ASP A 51 -3.58 8.70 4.32
N VAL A 52 -2.45 8.97 4.98
CA VAL A 52 -2.39 9.51 6.35
C VAL A 52 -2.15 11.01 6.28
N TYR A 53 -3.06 11.78 6.86
CA TYR A 53 -3.06 13.24 6.88
C TYR A 53 -2.67 13.77 8.27
N ASP A 54 -1.80 14.77 8.32
CA ASP A 54 -1.58 15.56 9.54
C ASP A 54 -2.62 16.67 9.64
N VAL A 55 -3.54 16.53 10.60
CA VAL A 55 -4.62 17.48 10.88
C VAL A 55 -4.33 18.34 12.11
N SER A 56 -3.07 18.41 12.55
CA SER A 56 -2.64 19.18 13.72
C SER A 56 -2.98 20.68 13.64
N ALA A 57 -3.11 21.23 12.43
CA ALA A 57 -3.54 22.62 12.22
C ALA A 57 -4.96 22.88 12.75
N ASP A 58 -5.82 21.85 12.75
CA ASP A 58 -7.22 21.91 13.15
C ASP A 58 -7.48 21.13 14.46
N ARG A 59 -6.59 21.26 15.44
CA ARG A 59 -6.73 20.67 16.78
C ARG A 59 -8.03 21.04 17.49
N ALA A 60 -8.64 22.18 17.19
CA ALA A 60 -9.95 22.54 17.74
C ALA A 60 -11.09 21.63 17.22
N VAL A 61 -10.89 20.97 16.08
CA VAL A 61 -11.87 20.07 15.45
C VAL A 61 -11.55 18.62 15.77
N TYR A 62 -10.31 18.19 15.55
CA TYR A 62 -9.89 16.80 15.69
C TYR A 62 -9.15 16.49 17.00
N GLY A 63 -8.66 17.51 17.71
CA GLY A 63 -7.99 17.30 19.00
C GLY A 63 -8.99 17.08 20.14
N GLN A 64 -8.45 16.87 21.35
CA GLN A 64 -9.25 16.60 22.55
C GLN A 64 -10.35 17.67 22.77
N GLY A 65 -11.61 17.21 22.89
CA GLY A 65 -12.77 18.07 23.09
C GLY A 65 -13.35 18.70 21.81
N GLY A 66 -12.73 18.47 20.65
CA GLY A 66 -13.25 18.87 19.35
C GLY A 66 -14.43 18.00 18.90
N ALA A 67 -15.22 18.53 17.96
CA ALA A 67 -16.42 17.85 17.46
C ALA A 67 -16.13 16.53 16.72
N LEU A 68 -14.91 16.37 16.17
CA LEU A 68 -14.44 15.17 15.48
C LEU A 68 -13.26 14.52 16.22
N ALA A 69 -13.17 14.70 17.54
CA ALA A 69 -12.09 14.12 18.34
C ALA A 69 -12.04 12.58 18.27
N CYS A 70 -13.18 11.93 17.99
CA CYS A 70 -13.27 10.46 17.83
C CYS A 70 -12.53 9.94 16.59
N TYR A 71 -12.22 10.81 15.63
CA TYR A 71 -11.48 10.45 14.41
C TYR A 71 -9.96 10.52 14.60
N ALA A 72 -9.49 11.19 15.64
CA ALA A 72 -8.07 11.35 15.91
C ALA A 72 -7.39 9.98 16.05
N GLY A 73 -6.36 9.75 15.24
CA GLY A 73 -5.59 8.51 15.20
C GLY A 73 -6.34 7.33 14.57
N GLN A 74 -7.38 7.56 13.76
CA GLN A 74 -8.17 6.49 13.13
C GLN A 74 -8.09 6.55 11.60
N ASP A 75 -8.36 5.42 10.95
CA ASP A 75 -8.81 5.42 9.56
C ASP A 75 -10.30 5.76 9.55
N ILE A 76 -10.62 6.90 8.95
CA ILE A 76 -11.97 7.46 8.98
C ILE A 76 -12.79 7.10 7.75
N SER A 77 -12.26 6.29 6.83
CA SER A 77 -12.85 6.03 5.51
C SER A 77 -14.30 5.57 5.62
N ARG A 78 -14.55 4.57 6.48
CA ARG A 78 -15.88 4.04 6.69
C ARG A 78 -16.78 5.02 7.42
N ALA A 79 -16.28 5.63 8.50
CA ALA A 79 -17.04 6.59 9.29
C ALA A 79 -17.51 7.81 8.45
N VAL A 80 -16.66 8.36 7.57
CA VAL A 80 -17.07 9.48 6.71
C VAL A 80 -18.04 9.04 5.62
N ALA A 81 -17.85 7.85 5.03
CA ALA A 81 -18.78 7.27 4.05
C ALA A 81 -20.20 7.16 4.62
N LYS A 82 -20.29 6.65 5.86
CA LYS A 82 -21.55 6.45 6.59
C LYS A 82 -22.04 7.70 7.32
N LYS A 83 -21.29 8.81 7.28
CA LYS A 83 -21.56 10.05 8.02
C LYS A 83 -21.79 9.80 9.52
N SER A 84 -20.99 8.93 10.10
CA SER A 84 -21.18 8.36 11.43
C SER A 84 -20.06 8.75 12.39
N LEU A 85 -20.42 9.08 13.63
CA LEU A 85 -19.48 9.29 14.73
C LEU A 85 -19.46 8.08 15.70
N GLU A 86 -20.09 6.98 15.32
CA GLU A 86 -20.22 5.78 16.14
C GLU A 86 -18.94 4.95 16.11
N LEU A 87 -18.53 4.43 17.26
CA LEU A 87 -17.26 3.71 17.42
C LEU A 87 -17.15 2.50 16.47
N HIS A 88 -18.24 1.76 16.26
CA HIS A 88 -18.25 0.58 15.40
C HIS A 88 -17.97 0.89 13.92
N ASP A 89 -18.31 2.11 13.46
CA ASP A 89 -17.99 2.56 12.10
C ASP A 89 -16.57 3.10 12.02
N ILE A 90 -16.06 3.70 13.10
CA ILE A 90 -14.70 4.25 13.20
C ILE A 90 -13.64 3.14 13.29
N GLU A 91 -13.92 2.06 14.03
CA GLU A 91 -12.96 0.96 14.21
C GLU A 91 -12.97 -0.05 13.04
N ASN A 92 -13.95 0.02 12.15
CA ASN A 92 -14.09 -0.91 11.03
C ASN A 92 -13.39 -0.36 9.77
N LEU A 93 -12.34 -1.06 9.34
CA LEU A 93 -11.54 -0.73 8.15
C LEU A 93 -12.15 -1.28 6.85
N GLU A 94 -13.21 -2.08 6.89
CA GLU A 94 -13.84 -2.61 5.70
C GLU A 94 -14.62 -1.51 4.96
N VAL A 95 -14.32 -1.35 3.68
CA VAL A 95 -14.96 -0.37 2.79
C VAL A 95 -15.55 -1.02 1.53
N ASP A 96 -15.28 -2.32 1.34
CA ASP A 96 -15.80 -3.09 0.20
C ASP A 96 -17.32 -3.33 0.33
N ASP A 97 -17.84 -3.33 1.56
CA ASP A 97 -19.25 -3.54 1.91
C ASP A 97 -20.13 -2.29 1.73
N LEU A 98 -19.51 -1.11 1.52
CA LEU A 98 -20.23 0.16 1.39
C LEU A 98 -21.21 0.14 0.21
N ASP A 99 -22.39 0.72 0.41
CA ASP A 99 -23.35 0.90 -0.68
C ASP A 99 -22.94 2.03 -1.65
N ARG A 100 -23.75 2.26 -2.69
CA ARG A 100 -23.42 3.22 -3.74
C ARG A 100 -23.37 4.65 -3.21
N GLU A 101 -24.33 5.01 -2.38
CA GLU A 101 -24.44 6.34 -1.79
C GLU A 101 -23.29 6.60 -0.80
N GLU A 102 -22.94 5.62 0.03
CA GLU A 102 -21.82 5.68 0.97
C GLU A 102 -20.48 5.79 0.23
N ARG A 103 -20.27 5.03 -0.85
CA ARG A 103 -19.07 5.15 -1.69
C ARG A 103 -18.95 6.52 -2.33
N GLN A 104 -20.04 7.08 -2.84
CA GLN A 104 -20.02 8.42 -3.42
C GLN A 104 -19.59 9.47 -2.39
N VAL A 105 -20.09 9.38 -1.15
CA VAL A 105 -19.70 10.29 -0.06
C VAL A 105 -18.21 10.17 0.23
N LEU A 106 -17.67 8.95 0.25
CA LEU A 106 -16.24 8.71 0.47
C LEU A 106 -15.38 9.30 -0.66
N GLU A 107 -15.77 9.10 -1.91
CA GLU A 107 -15.10 9.65 -3.09
C GLU A 107 -15.09 11.18 -3.09
N GLU A 108 -16.21 11.83 -2.75
CA GLU A 108 -16.31 13.29 -2.60
C GLU A 108 -15.37 13.80 -1.50
N TRP A 109 -15.28 13.07 -0.38
CA TRP A 109 -14.37 13.43 0.71
C TRP A 109 -12.90 13.32 0.30
N LEU A 110 -12.54 12.27 -0.44
CA LEU A 110 -11.20 12.07 -0.97
C LEU A 110 -10.84 13.15 -2.00
N ALA A 111 -11.75 13.44 -2.94
CA ALA A 111 -11.56 14.47 -3.96
C ALA A 111 -11.31 15.83 -3.31
N ARG A 112 -12.17 16.23 -2.37
CA ARG A 112 -11.99 17.47 -1.62
C ARG A 112 -10.65 17.53 -0.87
N SER A 113 -10.28 16.44 -0.20
CA SER A 113 -9.00 16.37 0.53
C SER A 113 -7.79 16.55 -0.39
N ARG A 114 -7.84 16.00 -1.61
CA ARG A 114 -6.77 16.11 -2.62
C ARG A 114 -6.75 17.46 -3.34
N GLU A 115 -7.91 18.05 -3.59
CA GLU A 115 -8.04 19.34 -4.28
C GLU A 115 -7.73 20.53 -3.38
N GLU A 116 -8.33 20.56 -2.18
CA GLU A 116 -8.13 21.66 -1.23
C GLU A 116 -6.74 21.63 -0.60
N LYS A 117 -6.11 20.44 -0.52
CA LYS A 117 -4.80 20.21 0.11
C LYS A 117 -4.68 20.88 1.49
N LYS A 118 -5.79 20.90 2.22
CA LYS A 118 -5.90 21.57 3.52
C LYS A 118 -4.91 20.99 4.53
N TYR A 119 -4.66 19.69 4.44
CA TYR A 119 -3.75 18.95 5.30
C TYR A 119 -2.70 18.22 4.47
N PRO A 120 -1.42 18.23 4.89
CA PRO A 120 -0.39 17.48 4.20
C PRO A 120 -0.60 15.97 4.42
N VAL A 121 -0.34 15.19 3.37
CA VAL A 121 -0.23 13.73 3.48
C VAL A 121 1.18 13.42 3.98
N ILE A 122 1.27 12.78 5.14
CA ILE A 122 2.54 12.47 5.81
C ILE A 122 2.98 11.02 5.62
N GLY A 123 2.10 10.16 5.14
CA GLY A 123 2.43 8.77 4.85
C GLY A 123 1.21 7.94 4.46
N ARG A 124 1.34 6.63 4.60
CA ARG A 124 0.31 5.66 4.26
C ARG A 124 0.09 4.62 5.36
N LEU A 125 -1.16 4.30 5.65
CA LEU A 125 -1.54 3.27 6.61
C LEU A 125 -1.41 1.89 5.97
N VAL A 126 -0.66 1.01 6.63
CA VAL A 126 -0.46 -0.39 6.25
C VAL A 126 -1.41 -1.24 7.09
N ILE A 127 -2.39 -1.85 6.43
CA ILE A 127 -3.36 -2.74 7.06
C ILE A 127 -2.79 -4.15 7.05
N GLN A 128 -2.52 -4.70 8.24
CA GLN A 128 -1.97 -6.06 8.34
C GLN A 128 -3.01 -7.11 8.01
N GLN A 129 -2.67 -8.02 7.10
CA GLN A 129 -3.52 -9.14 6.69
C GLN A 129 -2.70 -10.23 5.99
N ASP A 130 -3.02 -11.48 6.29
CA ASP A 130 -2.56 -12.63 5.51
C ASP A 130 -3.52 -12.81 4.31
N LEU A 131 -2.98 -13.06 3.11
CA LEU A 131 -3.78 -13.19 1.88
C LEU A 131 -3.40 -14.48 1.14
N THR A 132 -4.38 -15.08 0.46
CA THR A 132 -4.14 -16.09 -0.58
C THR A 132 -3.73 -15.42 -1.90
N LEU A 133 -3.18 -16.21 -2.83
CA LEU A 133 -2.90 -15.73 -4.21
C LEU A 133 -4.12 -15.07 -4.86
N LYS A 134 -5.32 -15.67 -4.71
CA LYS A 134 -6.55 -15.13 -5.31
C LYS A 134 -6.96 -13.79 -4.71
N GLN A 135 -6.76 -13.60 -3.41
CA GLN A 135 -7.07 -12.33 -2.74
C GLN A 135 -6.03 -11.26 -3.06
N LEU A 136 -4.77 -11.64 -3.23
CA LEU A 136 -3.68 -10.72 -3.56
C LEU A 136 -3.92 -9.96 -4.86
N LEU A 137 -4.54 -10.59 -5.87
CA LEU A 137 -4.81 -10.01 -7.19
C LEU A 137 -5.57 -8.67 -7.14
N LYS A 138 -6.42 -8.46 -6.14
CA LYS A 138 -7.18 -7.21 -5.96
C LYS A 138 -6.28 -5.99 -5.68
N TYR A 139 -5.08 -6.24 -5.14
CA TYR A 139 -4.14 -5.20 -4.72
C TYR A 139 -3.13 -4.91 -5.82
N ASN A 140 -3.65 -4.58 -7.00
CA ASN A 140 -2.88 -4.22 -8.20
C ASN A 140 -2.77 -2.70 -8.41
N GLY A 141 -3.31 -1.90 -7.50
CA GLY A 141 -3.37 -0.44 -7.60
C GLY A 141 -4.60 0.13 -8.32
N GLU A 142 -5.52 -0.72 -8.79
CA GLU A 142 -6.71 -0.30 -9.54
C GLU A 142 -8.03 -0.76 -8.91
N GLU A 143 -8.12 -2.03 -8.47
CA GLU A 143 -9.39 -2.62 -8.01
C GLU A 143 -9.76 -2.26 -6.56
N ASP A 144 -8.78 -2.27 -5.66
CA ASP A 144 -8.97 -1.90 -4.26
C ASP A 144 -9.30 -0.39 -4.11
N PRO A 145 -10.29 0.01 -3.29
CA PRO A 145 -10.65 1.42 -3.10
C PRO A 145 -9.52 2.31 -2.58
N ARG A 146 -8.52 1.73 -1.90
CA ARG A 146 -7.32 2.46 -1.47
C ARG A 146 -6.31 2.60 -2.60
N CYS A 147 -6.48 1.90 -3.71
CA CYS A 147 -5.52 1.73 -4.78
C CYS A 147 -4.19 1.19 -4.25
N ALA A 148 -4.25 0.25 -3.30
CA ALA A 148 -3.05 -0.39 -2.77
C ALA A 148 -2.42 -1.34 -3.79
N ILE A 149 -1.08 -1.38 -3.79
CA ILE A 149 -0.26 -2.25 -4.64
C ILE A 149 0.53 -3.16 -3.71
N TYR A 150 0.20 -4.45 -3.74
CA TYR A 150 0.91 -5.47 -2.97
C TYR A 150 1.69 -6.41 -3.88
N ILE A 151 2.82 -6.91 -3.37
CA ILE A 151 3.64 -7.90 -4.05
C ILE A 151 3.94 -9.05 -3.10
N GLY A 152 3.66 -10.27 -3.54
CA GLY A 152 4.08 -11.51 -2.87
C GLY A 152 5.53 -11.82 -3.22
N LEU A 153 6.35 -12.08 -2.20
CA LEU A 153 7.74 -12.43 -2.36
C LEU A 153 8.24 -13.30 -1.19
N CYS A 154 8.77 -14.48 -1.47
CA CYS A 154 9.25 -15.45 -0.46
C CYS A 154 8.17 -15.76 0.61
N GLY A 155 6.89 -15.89 0.22
CA GLY A 155 5.79 -16.12 1.18
C GLY A 155 5.41 -14.92 2.05
N THR A 156 5.99 -13.75 1.79
CA THR A 156 5.70 -12.48 2.49
C THR A 156 5.03 -11.50 1.54
N ILE A 157 4.06 -10.74 2.02
CA ILE A 157 3.36 -9.71 1.25
C ILE A 157 3.92 -8.34 1.64
N TYR A 158 4.35 -7.58 0.64
CA TYR A 158 4.89 -6.24 0.81
C TYR A 158 3.94 -5.18 0.25
N ASP A 159 3.72 -4.11 1.01
CA ASP A 159 3.04 -2.90 0.52
C ASP A 159 4.05 -2.01 -0.20
N VAL A 160 3.93 -1.96 -1.53
CA VAL A 160 4.79 -1.13 -2.38
C VAL A 160 4.10 0.16 -2.81
N THR A 161 2.95 0.50 -2.24
CA THR A 161 2.13 1.63 -2.71
C THR A 161 2.82 2.97 -2.49
N ALA A 162 3.34 3.21 -1.28
CA ALA A 162 3.90 4.52 -0.91
C ALA A 162 5.20 4.87 -1.66
N ASN A 163 6.09 3.88 -1.83
CA ASN A 163 7.45 4.08 -2.34
C ASN A 163 7.78 3.26 -3.60
N GLY A 164 6.75 2.66 -4.23
CA GLY A 164 6.89 1.75 -5.37
C GLY A 164 5.89 1.99 -6.50
N LYS A 165 4.95 2.93 -6.36
CA LYS A 165 3.91 3.20 -7.36
C LYS A 165 4.45 3.55 -8.76
N GLU A 166 5.59 4.22 -8.85
CA GLU A 166 6.23 4.53 -10.15
C GLU A 166 6.75 3.29 -10.89
N TYR A 167 7.03 2.20 -10.15
CA TYR A 167 7.56 0.96 -10.69
C TYR A 167 6.46 -0.06 -10.96
N TYR A 168 5.56 -0.23 -9.99
CA TYR A 168 4.59 -1.32 -9.96
C TYR A 168 3.16 -0.86 -10.23
N GLY A 169 2.88 0.44 -10.20
CA GLY A 169 1.57 0.95 -10.61
C GLY A 169 1.39 0.90 -12.12
N SER A 170 0.16 1.12 -12.57
CA SER A 170 -0.23 1.17 -13.99
C SER A 170 0.73 2.03 -14.83
N GLY A 171 1.30 1.45 -15.88
CA GLY A 171 2.30 2.05 -16.77
C GLY A 171 3.75 2.03 -16.24
N GLY A 172 3.98 1.47 -15.05
CA GLY A 172 5.30 1.26 -14.47
C GLY A 172 6.03 0.08 -15.11
N SER A 173 7.37 0.10 -15.10
CA SER A 173 8.18 -0.94 -15.76
C SER A 173 8.04 -2.35 -15.16
N TYR A 174 7.42 -2.46 -13.98
CA TYR A 174 7.24 -3.69 -13.23
C TYR A 174 5.77 -3.93 -12.85
N GLU A 175 4.83 -3.30 -13.56
CA GLU A 175 3.39 -3.37 -13.29
C GLU A 175 2.84 -4.81 -13.24
N GLN A 176 3.42 -5.73 -14.00
CA GLN A 176 3.01 -7.14 -14.02
C GLN A 176 3.19 -7.88 -12.67
N PHE A 177 3.95 -7.32 -11.73
CA PHE A 177 4.12 -7.89 -10.39
C PHE A 177 3.03 -7.42 -9.40
N ALA A 178 2.26 -6.39 -9.76
CA ALA A 178 1.22 -5.84 -8.91
C ALA A 178 0.13 -6.88 -8.62
N GLY A 179 -0.16 -7.10 -7.34
CA GLY A 179 -1.15 -8.06 -6.87
C GLY A 179 -0.74 -9.52 -7.06
N ARG A 180 0.55 -9.83 -7.31
CA ARG A 180 1.01 -11.17 -7.68
C ARG A 180 2.17 -11.68 -6.84
N ASP A 181 2.36 -13.00 -6.82
CA ASP A 181 3.62 -13.56 -6.33
C ASP A 181 4.70 -13.43 -7.42
N ALA A 182 5.73 -12.65 -7.10
CA ALA A 182 6.86 -12.37 -7.98
C ALA A 182 8.09 -13.23 -7.66
N SER A 183 7.97 -14.20 -6.73
CA SER A 183 9.10 -14.95 -6.20
C SER A 183 9.89 -15.67 -7.30
N ARG A 184 9.22 -16.50 -8.10
CA ARG A 184 9.88 -17.27 -9.16
C ARG A 184 10.33 -16.38 -10.32
N ALA A 185 9.53 -15.37 -10.70
CA ALA A 185 9.90 -14.39 -11.71
C ALA A 185 11.21 -13.63 -11.36
N LEU A 186 11.33 -13.15 -10.13
CA LEU A 186 12.53 -12.46 -9.64
C LEU A 186 13.73 -13.40 -9.50
N ALA A 187 13.51 -14.65 -9.07
CA ALA A 187 14.56 -15.67 -9.00
C ALA A 187 15.14 -16.00 -10.40
N CYS A 188 14.26 -16.07 -11.41
CA CYS A 188 14.63 -16.33 -12.81
C CYS A 188 15.06 -15.08 -13.58
N MET A 189 14.97 -13.88 -12.97
CA MET A 189 15.14 -12.59 -13.65
C MET A 189 14.28 -12.47 -14.92
N SER A 190 13.05 -12.98 -14.87
CA SER A 190 12.11 -13.01 -15.99
C SER A 190 10.90 -12.13 -15.73
N PHE A 191 10.28 -11.70 -16.83
CA PHE A 191 8.98 -11.02 -16.87
C PHE A 191 7.90 -11.89 -17.50
N ASP A 192 8.22 -13.13 -17.88
CA ASP A 192 7.22 -14.01 -18.47
C ASP A 192 6.12 -14.34 -17.44
N PRO A 193 4.84 -14.20 -17.82
CA PRO A 193 3.71 -14.49 -16.94
C PRO A 193 3.69 -15.93 -16.40
N GLU A 194 4.37 -16.87 -17.06
CA GLU A 194 4.49 -18.27 -16.62
C GLU A 194 5.27 -18.43 -15.30
N PHE A 195 6.04 -17.43 -14.88
CA PHE A 195 6.80 -17.42 -13.64
C PHE A 195 6.11 -16.65 -12.51
N LEU A 196 4.89 -16.14 -12.73
CA LEU A 196 4.09 -15.44 -11.73
C LEU A 196 3.10 -16.38 -11.07
N ASP A 197 2.74 -16.08 -9.82
CA ASP A 197 1.78 -16.85 -9.02
C ASP A 197 2.18 -18.32 -8.82
N ASP A 198 3.48 -18.61 -8.82
CA ASP A 198 4.04 -19.92 -8.53
C ASP A 198 4.96 -19.83 -7.30
N PRO A 199 4.39 -19.96 -6.08
CA PRO A 199 5.16 -19.88 -4.85
C PRO A 199 6.06 -21.12 -4.63
N ASP A 200 6.02 -22.12 -5.51
CA ASP A 200 6.83 -23.34 -5.38
C ASP A 200 8.31 -23.06 -5.72
N LEU A 201 9.07 -22.75 -4.68
CA LEU A 201 10.51 -22.52 -4.75
C LEU A 201 11.35 -23.80 -4.85
N SER A 202 10.75 -25.00 -4.89
CA SER A 202 11.51 -26.23 -5.16
C SER A 202 12.00 -26.31 -6.62
N LYS A 203 11.38 -25.52 -7.51
CA LYS A 203 11.67 -25.48 -8.95
C LYS A 203 12.88 -24.61 -9.33
N ILE A 204 13.49 -23.90 -8.38
CA ILE A 204 14.63 -23.02 -8.63
C ILE A 204 15.95 -23.64 -8.15
N ASN A 205 17.02 -23.40 -8.91
CA ASN A 205 18.37 -23.91 -8.59
C ASN A 205 19.09 -23.00 -7.55
N SER A 206 20.26 -23.42 -7.07
CA SER A 206 21.01 -22.68 -6.05
C SER A 206 21.42 -21.26 -6.45
N GLU A 207 21.68 -21.00 -7.74
CA GLU A 207 22.01 -19.66 -8.22
C GLU A 207 20.77 -18.75 -8.18
N GLN A 208 19.63 -19.26 -8.63
CA GLN A 208 18.34 -18.56 -8.58
C GLN A 208 17.89 -18.32 -7.13
N GLN A 209 18.15 -19.25 -6.21
CA GLN A 209 17.90 -19.06 -4.78
C GLN A 209 18.75 -17.92 -4.19
N ALA A 210 20.01 -17.81 -4.60
CA ALA A 210 20.88 -16.70 -4.18
C ALA A 210 20.35 -15.35 -4.70
N VAL A 211 19.91 -15.28 -5.96
CA VAL A 211 19.27 -14.09 -6.55
C VAL A 211 17.99 -13.72 -5.78
N LEU A 212 17.12 -14.70 -5.54
CA LEU A 212 15.87 -14.48 -4.79
C LEU A 212 16.14 -13.96 -3.38
N SER A 213 17.13 -14.51 -2.68
CA SER A 213 17.52 -14.07 -1.35
C SER A 213 17.96 -12.60 -1.31
N VAL A 214 18.62 -12.12 -2.37
CA VAL A 214 18.97 -10.70 -2.50
C VAL A 214 17.71 -9.84 -2.67
N TRP A 215 16.75 -10.27 -3.50
CA TRP A 215 15.49 -9.55 -3.66
C TRP A 215 14.67 -9.50 -2.38
N CYS A 216 14.52 -10.62 -1.68
CA CYS A 216 13.75 -10.68 -0.43
C CYS A 216 14.34 -9.72 0.62
N LYS A 217 15.68 -9.62 0.73
CA LYS A 217 16.35 -8.62 1.59
C LYS A 217 16.07 -7.17 1.16
N LYS A 218 16.11 -6.88 -0.14
CA LYS A 218 15.84 -5.53 -0.66
C LYS A 218 14.41 -5.09 -0.38
N PHE A 219 13.44 -5.98 -0.60
CA PHE A 219 12.03 -5.69 -0.32
C PHE A 219 11.81 -5.47 1.17
N GLN A 220 12.36 -6.32 2.03
CA GLN A 220 12.28 -6.19 3.48
C GLN A 220 12.87 -4.87 4.00
N GLN A 221 13.90 -4.34 3.35
CA GLN A 221 14.51 -3.06 3.74
C GLN A 221 13.73 -1.84 3.24
N LYS A 222 12.98 -1.98 2.15
CA LYS A 222 12.39 -0.83 1.43
C LYS A 222 10.87 -0.69 1.62
N TYR A 223 10.16 -1.79 1.79
CA TYR A 223 8.71 -1.82 1.78
C TYR A 223 8.14 -2.39 3.07
N ALA A 224 6.99 -1.88 3.48
CA ALA A 224 6.31 -2.37 4.67
C ALA A 224 5.76 -3.77 4.45
N ILE A 225 5.75 -4.58 5.50
CA ILE A 225 5.19 -5.93 5.46
C ILE A 225 3.70 -5.85 5.83
N VAL A 226 2.86 -6.38 4.93
CA VAL A 226 1.40 -6.50 5.13
C VAL A 226 1.09 -7.77 5.92
N GLY A 227 1.72 -8.88 5.55
CA GLY A 227 1.45 -10.18 6.15
C GLY A 227 2.09 -11.31 5.37
N ARG A 228 1.55 -12.51 5.50
CA ARG A 228 2.02 -13.72 4.82
C ARG A 228 1.14 -14.04 3.62
N LEU A 229 1.78 -14.54 2.57
CA LEU A 229 1.11 -15.17 1.45
C LEU A 229 0.81 -16.61 1.84
N LEU A 230 -0.48 -16.95 1.91
CA LEU A 230 -0.96 -18.27 2.28
C LEU A 230 -1.07 -19.16 1.04
N ASP A 231 -0.70 -20.43 1.22
CA ASP A 231 -1.12 -21.51 0.33
C ASP A 231 -2.65 -21.64 0.42
N GLU A 232 -3.33 -21.97 -0.70
CA GLU A 232 -4.81 -22.01 -0.81
C GLU A 232 -5.56 -22.62 0.39
#